data_AF-A0A2G4EVE7-F1
#
_entry.id   AF-A0A2G4EVE7-F1
#
_cell.length_a   1.000
_cell.length_b   1.000
_cell.length_c   1.000
_cell.angle_alpha   90.00
_cell.angle_beta   90.00
_cell.angle_gamma   90.00
#
_symmetry.space_group_name_H-M   'P 1'
#
loop_
_entity.id
_entity.type
_entity.pdbx_description
1 polymer ?
#
loop_
_entity_poly.entity_id
_entity_poly.type
_entity_poly.pdbx_seq_one_letter_code
_entity_poly.pdbx_strand_id
1 'polypeptide(L)'
;MIKVPDWLIYALICSLLYGLWGFFANLATKYIDYKTAFVYEAIGATLTTLFILVKTNNLSFEGDVRGIMFAVLVGVCGTVASLVFFIALGTGKVANVVSVTSIYPLITIVLSALFLKEAITLPHFFGVLFAIIAVILSAY
;
A
#
# COMPACT_ATOMS: atom_id res chain seq x y z
N MET A 1 -8.30 32.05 0.60
CA MET A 1 -7.84 30.79 -0.02
C MET A 1 -7.48 29.81 1.09
N ILE A 2 -8.17 28.68 1.18
CA ILE A 2 -7.84 27.62 2.13
C ILE A 2 -6.50 27.02 1.68
N LYS A 3 -5.47 27.08 2.54
CA LYS A 3 -4.20 26.39 2.26
C LYS A 3 -4.42 24.88 2.42
N VAL A 4 -4.19 24.14 1.35
CA VAL A 4 -4.17 22.67 1.40
C VAL A 4 -2.90 22.26 2.16
N PRO A 5 -3.00 21.41 3.20
CA PRO A 5 -1.83 20.99 3.96
C PRO A 5 -0.98 20.00 3.14
N ASP A 6 0.35 20.09 3.26
CA ASP A 6 1.29 19.31 2.43
C ASP A 6 1.09 17.79 2.56
N TRP A 7 0.75 17.29 3.75
CA TRP A 7 0.50 15.86 3.99
C TRP A 7 -0.63 15.31 3.10
N LEU A 8 -1.64 16.14 2.80
CA LEU A 8 -2.77 15.74 1.96
C LEU A 8 -2.33 15.60 0.50
N ILE A 9 -1.43 16.47 0.03
CA ILE A 9 -0.87 16.39 -1.33
C ILE A 9 -0.07 15.09 -1.48
N TYR A 10 0.80 14.77 -0.52
CA TYR A 10 1.57 13.52 -0.56
C TYR A 10 0.67 12.28 -0.50
N ALA A 11 -0.40 12.30 0.30
CA ALA A 11 -1.37 11.20 0.38
C ALA A 11 -2.13 10.99 -0.95
N LEU A 12 -2.49 12.08 -1.64
CA LEU A 12 -3.15 12.02 -2.95
C LEU A 12 -2.21 11.46 -4.03
N ILE A 13 -0.96 11.91 -4.06
CA ILE A 13 0.07 11.37 -4.97
C ILE A 13 0.29 9.87 -4.70
N CYS A 14 0.43 9.49 -3.43
CA CYS A 14 0.57 8.09 -3.02
C CYS A 14 -0.63 7.25 -3.49
N SER A 15 -1.85 7.74 -3.31
CA SER A 15 -3.07 7.06 -3.76
C SER A 15 -3.10 6.85 -5.28
N LEU A 16 -2.69 7.86 -6.05
CA LEU A 16 -2.56 7.74 -7.51
C LEU A 16 -1.53 6.68 -7.89
N LEU A 17 -0.37 6.68 -7.23
CA LEU A 17 0.69 5.71 -7.49
C LEU A 17 0.27 4.28 -7.13
N TYR A 18 -0.50 4.08 -6.06
CA TYR A 18 -1.08 2.77 -5.75
C TYR A 18 -2.08 2.30 -6.82
N GLY A 19 -2.89 3.21 -7.37
CA GLY A 19 -3.77 2.90 -8.49
C GLY A 19 -2.99 2.47 -9.74
N LEU A 20 -1.93 3.21 -10.09
CA LEU A 20 -1.04 2.87 -11.21
C LEU A 20 -0.31 1.54 -10.98
N TRP A 21 0.18 1.29 -9.76
CA TRP A 21 0.81 0.03 -9.37
C TRP A 21 -0.13 -1.15 -9.61
N GLY A 22 -1.37 -1.08 -9.14
CA GLY A 22 -2.36 -2.14 -9.35
C GLY A 22 -2.73 -2.33 -10.82
N PHE A 23 -2.84 -1.24 -11.59
CA PHE A 23 -3.07 -1.28 -13.03
C PHE A 23 -1.94 -1.99 -13.79
N PHE A 24 -0.68 -1.62 -13.52
CA PHE A 24 0.49 -2.24 -14.17
C PHE A 24 0.69 -3.68 -13.72
N ALA A 25 0.44 -4.01 -12.45
CA ALA A 25 0.49 -5.38 -11.96
C ALA A 25 -0.49 -6.29 -12.74
N ASN A 26 -1.74 -5.85 -12.86
CA ASN A 26 -2.75 -6.55 -13.68
C ASN A 26 -2.27 -6.71 -15.13
N LEU A 27 -1.81 -5.61 -15.76
CA LEU A 27 -1.33 -5.65 -17.13
C LEU A 27 -0.18 -6.65 -17.30
N ALA A 28 0.80 -6.65 -16.39
CA ALA A 28 1.92 -7.58 -16.40
C ALA A 28 1.45 -9.04 -16.32
N THR A 29 0.51 -9.36 -15.42
CA THR A 29 -0.01 -10.73 -15.26
C THR A 29 -0.81 -11.25 -16.47
N LYS A 30 -1.18 -10.38 -17.42
CA LYS A 30 -1.78 -10.82 -18.70
C LYS A 30 -0.74 -11.30 -19.72
N TYR A 31 0.51 -10.88 -19.58
CA TYR A 31 1.59 -11.19 -20.53
C TYR A 31 2.58 -12.21 -19.99
N ILE A 32 2.76 -12.30 -18.67
CA ILE A 32 3.71 -13.18 -18.01
C ILE A 32 3.12 -13.80 -16.74
N ASP A 33 3.68 -14.92 -16.31
CA ASP A 33 3.30 -15.59 -15.06
C ASP A 33 3.43 -14.64 -13.84
N TYR A 34 2.52 -14.78 -12.87
CA TYR A 34 2.46 -13.90 -11.70
C TYR A 34 3.74 -13.94 -10.86
N LYS A 35 4.45 -15.08 -10.80
CA LYS A 35 5.74 -15.17 -10.08
C LYS A 35 6.81 -14.35 -10.78
N THR A 36 6.86 -14.45 -12.10
CA THR A 36 7.79 -13.68 -12.93
C THR A 36 7.48 -12.19 -12.85
N ALA A 37 6.21 -11.80 -12.89
CA ALA A 37 5.79 -10.41 -12.75
C ALA A 37 6.21 -9.83 -11.39
N PHE A 38 6.01 -10.58 -10.31
CA PHE A 38 6.46 -10.19 -8.97
C PHE A 38 7.99 -10.06 -8.88
N VAL A 39 8.77 -10.93 -9.53
CA VAL A 39 10.24 -10.79 -9.59
C VAL A 39 10.63 -9.47 -10.27
N TYR A 40 9.97 -9.11 -11.38
CA TYR A 40 10.21 -7.81 -12.03
C TYR A 40 9.75 -6.61 -11.21
N GLU A 41 8.65 -6.72 -10.44
CA GLU A 41 8.25 -5.71 -9.46
C GLU A 41 9.36 -5.50 -8.42
N ALA A 42 9.89 -6.58 -7.85
CA ALA A 42 10.96 -6.51 -6.86
C ALA A 42 12.24 -5.87 -7.42
N ILE A 43 12.59 -6.16 -8.68
CA ILE A 43 13.70 -5.49 -9.39
C ILE A 43 13.41 -3.99 -9.50
N GLY A 44 12.22 -3.61 -9.95
CA GLY A 44 11.82 -2.20 -10.07
C GLY A 44 11.91 -1.45 -8.74
N ALA A 45 11.35 -2.02 -7.67
CA ALA A 45 11.41 -1.46 -6.33
C ALA A 45 12.86 -1.32 -5.80
N THR A 46 13.71 -2.31 -6.08
CA THR A 46 15.13 -2.27 -5.71
C THR A 46 15.86 -1.14 -6.45
N LEU A 47 15.66 -1.00 -7.76
CA LEU A 47 16.27 0.06 -8.56
C LEU A 47 15.83 1.45 -8.08
N THR A 48 14.55 1.63 -7.77
CA THR A 48 14.05 2.90 -7.20
C THR A 48 14.68 3.19 -5.84
N THR A 49 14.80 2.18 -4.97
CA THR A 49 15.44 2.33 -3.65
C THR A 49 16.91 2.70 -3.76
N LEU A 50 17.66 2.03 -4.65
CA LEU A 50 19.07 2.34 -4.93
C LEU A 50 19.24 3.75 -5.50
N PHE A 51 18.36 4.17 -6.39
CA PHE A 51 18.37 5.54 -6.92
C PHE A 51 18.21 6.58 -5.80
N ILE A 52 17.27 6.35 -4.87
CA ILE A 52 17.07 7.23 -3.71
C ILE A 52 18.32 7.24 -2.81
N LEU A 53 18.91 6.07 -2.55
CA LEU A 53 20.13 5.94 -1.75
C LEU A 53 21.28 6.74 -2.34
N VAL A 54 21.51 6.64 -3.66
CA VAL A 54 22.58 7.36 -4.37
C VAL A 54 22.31 8.87 -4.41
N LYS A 55 21.05 9.30 -4.51
CA LYS A 55 20.69 10.73 -4.55
C LYS A 55 20.68 11.39 -3.17
N THR A 56 20.64 10.61 -2.10
CA THR A 56 20.56 11.14 -0.73
C THR A 56 21.96 11.23 -0.13
N ASN A 57 22.57 12.41 -0.21
CA ASN A 57 23.95 12.63 0.25
C ASN A 57 24.16 12.52 1.77
N ASN A 58 23.10 12.60 2.58
CA ASN A 58 23.16 12.60 4.05
C ASN A 58 22.28 11.49 4.66
N LEU A 59 22.19 10.32 4.00
CA LEU A 59 21.42 9.21 4.56
C LEU A 59 22.15 8.68 5.81
N SER A 60 21.54 8.85 6.98
CA SER A 60 22.00 8.20 8.21
C SER A 60 21.30 6.86 8.39
N PHE A 61 22.07 5.82 8.69
CA PHE A 61 21.56 4.53 9.12
C PHE A 61 21.41 4.43 10.65
N GLU A 62 21.71 5.51 11.36
CA GLU A 62 21.51 5.59 12.80
C GLU A 62 20.03 5.80 13.11
N GLY A 63 19.52 5.10 14.13
CA GLY A 63 18.13 5.22 14.55
C GLY A 63 17.81 4.32 15.74
N ASP A 64 16.62 4.52 16.31
CA ASP A 64 16.09 3.64 17.35
C ASP A 64 15.87 2.23 16.77
N VAL A 65 16.42 1.21 17.44
CA VAL A 65 16.32 -0.20 17.01
C VAL A 65 14.87 -0.65 16.79
N ARG A 66 13.91 -0.10 17.55
CA ARG A 66 12.49 -0.38 17.39
C ARG A 66 11.96 0.21 16.09
N GLY A 67 12.37 1.43 15.76
CA GLY A 67 12.03 2.09 14.49
C GLY A 67 12.55 1.31 13.30
N ILE A 68 13.81 0.87 13.36
CA ILE A 68 14.43 0.01 12.33
C ILE A 68 13.67 -1.31 12.20
N MET A 69 13.35 -1.97 13.32
CA MET A 69 12.59 -3.22 13.31
C MET A 69 11.20 -3.04 12.67
N PHE A 70 10.45 -1.98 13.02
CA PHE A 70 9.16 -1.72 12.40
C PHE A 70 9.28 -1.38 10.91
N ALA A 71 10.32 -0.64 10.50
CA ALA A 71 10.58 -0.37 9.08
C ALA A 71 10.88 -1.66 8.29
N VAL A 72 11.65 -2.58 8.86
CA VAL A 72 11.89 -3.91 8.27
C VAL A 72 10.58 -4.69 8.16
N LEU A 73 9.73 -4.67 9.20
CA LEU A 73 8.43 -5.33 9.17
C LEU A 73 7.50 -4.75 8.10
N VAL A 74 7.53 -3.43 7.86
CA VAL A 74 6.81 -2.79 6.74
C VAL A 74 7.27 -3.37 5.42
N GLY A 75 8.59 -3.50 5.21
CA GLY A 75 9.15 -4.10 3.99
C GLY A 75 8.71 -5.56 3.81
N VAL A 76 8.85 -6.39 4.84
CA VAL A 76 8.44 -7.81 4.80
C VAL A 76 6.95 -7.94 4.50
N CYS A 77 6.09 -7.22 5.22
CA CYS A 77 4.65 -7.26 5.01
C CYS A 77 4.28 -6.77 3.61
N GLY A 78 4.88 -5.67 3.14
CA GLY A 78 4.64 -5.12 1.80
C GLY A 78 5.01 -6.09 0.69
N THR A 79 6.20 -6.70 0.75
CA THR A 79 6.65 -7.67 -0.24
C THR A 79 5.80 -8.94 -0.25
N VAL A 80 5.45 -9.47 0.92
CA VAL A 80 4.55 -10.64 1.02
C VAL A 80 3.15 -10.29 0.51
N ALA A 81 2.63 -9.11 0.85
CA ALA A 81 1.33 -8.64 0.36
C ALA A 81 1.33 -8.50 -1.17
N SER A 82 2.37 -7.90 -1.77
CA SER A 82 2.52 -7.85 -3.23
C SER A 82 2.50 -9.25 -3.85
N LEU A 83 3.27 -10.20 -3.31
CA LEU A 83 3.29 -11.57 -3.83
C LEU A 83 1.88 -12.20 -3.83
N VAL A 84 1.16 -12.10 -2.71
CA VAL A 84 -0.21 -12.65 -2.59
C VAL A 84 -1.19 -11.89 -3.49
N PHE A 85 -1.00 -10.59 -3.68
CA PHE A 85 -1.77 -9.78 -4.62
C PHE A 85 -1.58 -10.25 -6.08
N PHE A 86 -0.34 -10.49 -6.51
CA PHE A 86 -0.04 -11.02 -7.85
C PHE A 86 -0.64 -12.42 -8.07
N ILE A 87 -0.57 -13.29 -7.06
CA ILE A 87 -1.25 -14.61 -7.09
C ILE A 87 -2.77 -14.42 -7.26
N ALA A 88 -3.37 -13.48 -6.53
CA ALA A 88 -4.80 -13.20 -6.63
C ALA A 88 -5.19 -12.65 -8.01
N LEU A 89 -4.39 -11.73 -8.58
CA LEU A 89 -4.58 -11.23 -9.95
C LEU A 89 -4.48 -12.33 -11.01
N GLY A 90 -3.58 -13.30 -10.82
CA GLY A 90 -3.43 -14.44 -11.72
C GLY A 90 -4.57 -15.47 -11.64
N THR A 91 -5.39 -15.44 -10.58
CA THR A 91 -6.43 -16.45 -10.31
C THR A 91 -7.85 -15.89 -10.31
N GLY A 92 -8.02 -14.57 -10.21
CA GLY A 92 -9.32 -13.91 -10.06
C GLY A 92 -9.53 -12.71 -10.99
N LYS A 93 -10.74 -12.14 -10.93
CA LYS A 93 -11.04 -10.88 -11.65
C LYS A 93 -10.38 -9.72 -10.93
N VAL A 94 -9.68 -8.88 -11.70
CA VAL A 94 -8.98 -7.68 -11.20
C VAL A 94 -9.87 -6.77 -10.37
N ALA A 95 -11.10 -6.50 -10.85
CA ALA A 95 -12.05 -5.65 -10.13
C ALA A 95 -12.34 -6.19 -8.72
N ASN A 96 -12.52 -7.50 -8.58
CA ASN A 96 -12.78 -8.16 -7.29
C ASN A 96 -11.53 -8.10 -6.40
N VAL A 97 -10.34 -8.42 -6.94
CA VAL A 97 -9.08 -8.43 -6.19
C VAL A 97 -8.75 -7.04 -5.66
N VAL A 98 -8.82 -6.01 -6.51
CA VAL A 98 -8.54 -4.61 -6.13
C VAL A 98 -9.57 -4.10 -5.12
N SER A 99 -10.86 -4.43 -5.31
CA SER A 99 -11.91 -4.02 -4.38
C SER A 99 -11.67 -4.65 -3.01
N VAL A 100 -11.57 -5.97 -2.92
CA VAL A 100 -11.36 -6.67 -1.64
C VAL A 100 -10.09 -6.19 -0.95
N THR A 101 -8.99 -5.98 -1.66
CA THR A 101 -7.73 -5.52 -1.05
C THR A 101 -7.78 -4.07 -0.58
N SER A 102 -8.66 -3.24 -1.13
CA SER A 102 -8.86 -1.85 -0.70
C SER A 102 -9.41 -1.70 0.72
N ILE A 103 -9.77 -2.80 1.40
CA ILE A 103 -10.14 -2.78 2.82
C ILE A 103 -8.94 -2.63 3.76
N TYR A 104 -7.69 -2.79 3.29
CA TYR A 104 -6.51 -2.74 4.16
C TYR A 104 -6.39 -1.48 5.04
N PRO A 105 -6.82 -0.26 4.64
CA PRO A 105 -6.74 0.91 5.51
C PRO A 105 -7.58 0.76 6.77
N LEU A 106 -8.71 0.05 6.71
CA LEU A 106 -9.51 -0.29 7.90
C LEU A 106 -8.70 -1.15 8.86
N ILE A 107 -7.97 -2.16 8.35
CA ILE A 107 -7.13 -3.04 9.18
C ILE A 107 -6.10 -2.18 9.92
N THR A 108 -5.45 -1.25 9.23
CA THR A 108 -4.50 -0.31 9.84
C THR A 108 -5.15 0.52 10.95
N ILE A 109 -6.32 1.12 10.70
CA ILE A 109 -7.04 1.95 11.68
C ILE A 109 -7.41 1.14 12.93
N VAL A 110 -7.91 -0.09 12.76
CA VAL A 110 -8.27 -0.98 13.88
C VAL A 110 -7.02 -1.34 14.69
N LEU A 111 -5.92 -1.71 14.03
CA LEU A 111 -4.66 -2.02 14.71
C LEU A 111 -4.11 -0.79 15.46
N SER A 112 -4.17 0.41 14.86
CA SER A 112 -3.76 1.65 15.54
C SER A 112 -4.62 1.91 16.78
N ALA A 113 -5.94 1.75 16.69
CA ALA A 113 -6.81 1.94 17.84
C ALA A 113 -6.53 0.93 18.97
N LEU A 114 -6.30 -0.34 18.62
CA LEU A 114 -6.06 -1.41 19.60
C LEU A 114 -4.67 -1.32 20.27
N PHE A 115 -3.62 -1.09 19.49
CA PHE A 115 -2.24 -1.19 19.96
C PHE A 115 -1.60 0.16 20.25
N LEU A 116 -1.97 1.22 19.52
CA LEU A 116 -1.43 2.58 19.71
C LEU A 116 -2.37 3.46 20.55
N LYS A 117 -3.57 2.98 20.89
CA LYS A 117 -4.59 3.69 21.68
C LYS A 117 -5.01 5.02 21.04
N GLU A 118 -4.94 5.11 19.72
CA GLU A 118 -5.42 6.27 18.98
C GLU A 118 -6.97 6.31 19.05
N ALA A 119 -7.52 7.46 19.43
CA ALA A 119 -8.96 7.62 19.55
C ALA A 119 -9.62 7.67 18.16
N ILE A 120 -10.45 6.67 17.85
CA ILE A 120 -11.33 6.72 16.68
C ILE A 120 -12.49 7.66 17.00
N THR A 121 -12.54 8.80 16.31
CA THR A 121 -13.68 9.72 16.42
C THR A 121 -14.88 9.16 15.65
N LEU A 122 -16.10 9.49 16.10
CA LEU A 122 -17.34 9.06 15.43
C LEU A 122 -17.37 9.38 13.92
N PRO A 123 -16.95 10.57 13.45
CA PRO A 123 -16.88 10.85 12.02
C PRO A 123 -15.91 9.94 11.26
N HIS A 124 -14.76 9.61 11.88
CA HIS A 124 -13.78 8.71 11.28
C HIS A 124 -14.35 7.29 11.16
N PHE A 125 -15.04 6.81 12.19
CA PHE A 125 -15.73 5.51 12.16
C PHE A 125 -16.76 5.43 11.02
N PHE A 126 -17.63 6.44 10.87
CA PHE A 126 -18.61 6.45 9.79
C PHE A 126 -17.96 6.59 8.40
N GLY A 127 -16.89 7.37 8.27
CA GLY A 127 -16.13 7.47 7.01
C GLY A 127 -15.55 6.12 6.58
N VAL A 128 -14.97 5.40 7.52
CA VAL A 128 -14.45 4.04 7.29
C VAL A 128 -15.59 3.07 6.97
N LEU A 129 -16.71 3.13 7.69
CA LEU A 129 -17.88 2.29 7.42
C LEU A 129 -18.42 2.51 6.00
N PHE A 130 -18.53 3.76 5.56
CA PHE A 130 -18.95 4.09 4.20
C PHE A 130 -17.93 3.64 3.14
N ALA A 131 -16.64 3.75 3.42
CA ALA A 131 -15.60 3.23 2.52
C ALA A 131 -15.70 1.71 2.35
N ILE A 132 -15.96 0.96 3.43
CA ILE A 132 -16.20 -0.49 3.38
C ILE A 132 -17.43 -0.80 2.53
N ILE A 133 -18.55 -0.11 2.76
CA ILE A 133 -19.78 -0.32 1.99
C ILE A 133 -19.53 -0.05 0.50
N ALA A 134 -18.84 1.03 0.17
CA ALA A 134 -18.48 1.36 -1.21
C ALA A 134 -17.60 0.28 -1.86
N VAL A 135 -16.61 -0.23 -1.12
CA VAL A 135 -15.74 -1.33 -1.57
C VAL A 135 -16.53 -2.61 -1.82
N ILE A 136 -17.41 -2.99 -0.89
CA ILE A 136 -18.27 -4.19 -1.03
C ILE A 136 -19.15 -4.04 -2.26
N LEU A 137 -19.83 -2.91 -2.42
CA LEU A 137 -20.68 -2.64 -3.59
C LEU A 137 -19.89 -2.63 -4.91
N SER A 138 -18.63 -2.20 -4.89
CA SER A 138 -17.77 -2.19 -6.09
C SER A 138 -17.22 -3.58 -6.46
N ALA A 139 -17.28 -4.55 -5.53
CA ALA A 139 -16.75 -5.90 -5.72
C ALA A 139 -17.74 -6.90 -6.35
N TYR A 140 -19.02 -6.52 -6.46
CA TYR A 140 -20.11 -7.30 -7.06
C TYR A 140 -20.55 -6.71 -8.40
#